data_AF-A0A1J5N7N6-F1
#
_entry.id   AF-A0A1J5N7N6-F1
#
_cell.length_a   1.000
_cell.length_b   1.000
_cell.length_c   1.000
_cell.angle_alpha   90.00
_cell.angle_beta   90.00
_cell.angle_gamma   90.00
#
_symmetry.space_group_name_H-M   'P 1'
#
loop_
_entity.id
_entity.type
_entity.pdbx_description
1 polymer ?
#
loop_
_entity_poly.entity_id
_entity_poly.type
_entity_poly.pdbx_seq_one_letter_code
_entity_poly.pdbx_strand_id
1 'polypeptide(L)'
;MTAPYLCQLRRGPDGRIVEKIETVRGRKSTWAYAFDDSGRLAEAKLDGRLICQCWYGREGRRVRDYLPATAGANYRDYQYTPDNRLMRAGGGQYSHDERGFRSIWSDKGVYTLYEYARTTGCSRPKRRTGTRPSPLPTTRTGGGLPNT
;
A
#
# COMPACT_ATOMS: atom_id res chain seq x y z
N MET A 1 14.87 34.98 15.39
CA MET A 1 13.83 33.93 15.52
C MET A 1 14.16 32.82 14.55
N THR A 2 14.36 31.59 15.03
CA THR A 2 14.54 30.41 14.15
C THR A 2 13.18 30.01 13.60
N ALA A 3 13.07 29.80 12.29
CA ALA A 3 11.82 29.36 11.67
C ALA A 3 11.31 28.06 12.33
N PRO A 4 10.00 27.92 12.61
CA PRO A 4 9.45 26.74 13.26
C PRO A 4 9.63 25.47 12.42
N TYR A 5 9.83 25.64 11.11
CA TYR A 5 10.15 24.60 10.15
C TYR A 5 11.15 25.12 9.11
N LEU A 6 12.14 24.30 8.77
CA LEU A 6 13.04 24.50 7.64
C LEU A 6 13.19 23.17 6.89
N CYS A 7 13.20 23.23 5.56
CA CYS A 7 13.44 22.08 4.70
C CYS A 7 14.54 22.43 3.69
N GLN A 8 15.57 21.60 3.62
CA GLN A 8 16.66 21.73 2.66
C GLN A 8 16.73 20.45 1.83
N LEU A 9 16.88 20.59 0.52
CA LEU A 9 16.93 19.48 -0.42
C LEU A 9 18.26 19.49 -1.15
N ARG A 10 18.91 18.33 -1.22
CA ARG A 10 20.04 18.10 -2.11
C ARG A 10 19.58 17.22 -3.27
N ARG A 11 19.89 17.66 -4.49
CA ARG A 11 19.59 16.92 -5.71
C ARG A 11 20.85 16.28 -6.27
N GLY A 12 20.70 15.11 -6.87
CA GLY A 12 21.76 14.45 -7.63
C GLY A 12 21.96 15.09 -9.01
N PRO A 13 22.94 14.61 -9.79
CA PRO A 13 23.20 15.09 -11.15
C PRO A 13 22.01 14.92 -12.11
N ASP A 14 21.14 13.95 -11.83
CA ASP A 14 19.91 13.64 -12.56
C ASP A 14 18.69 14.47 -12.08
N GLY A 15 18.90 15.40 -11.14
CA GLY A 15 17.87 16.25 -10.57
C GLY A 15 17.00 15.60 -9.49
N ARG A 16 17.16 14.30 -9.21
CA ARG A 16 16.39 13.60 -8.17
C ARG A 16 16.85 14.04 -6.78
N ILE A 17 15.92 14.12 -5.83
CA ILE A 17 16.25 14.43 -4.44
C ILE A 17 16.92 13.20 -3.83
N VAL A 18 18.20 13.34 -3.49
CA VAL A 18 19.02 12.30 -2.87
C VAL A 18 19.13 12.50 -1.36
N GLU A 19 18.81 13.70 -0.87
CA GLU A 19 18.77 14.00 0.55
C GLU A 19 17.76 15.10 0.85
N LYS A 20 17.06 14.95 1.99
CA LYS A 20 16.19 15.98 2.55
C LYS A 20 16.53 16.17 4.03
N ILE A 21 16.88 17.40 4.42
CA ILE A 21 17.07 17.79 5.80
C ILE A 21 15.82 18.56 6.25
N GLU A 22 15.13 18.06 7.26
CA GLU A 22 14.01 18.76 7.90
C GLU A 22 14.44 19.20 9.30
N THR A 23 14.20 20.46 9.62
CA THR A 23 14.39 21.01 10.96
C THR A 23 13.05 21.48 11.48
N VAL A 24 12.53 20.82 12.53
CA VAL A 24 11.27 21.18 13.19
C VAL A 24 11.60 21.69 14.59
N ARG A 25 11.30 22.97 14.87
CA ARG A 25 11.59 23.60 16.17
C ARG A 25 13.03 23.35 16.65
N GLY A 26 13.99 23.48 15.74
CA GLY A 26 15.42 23.28 16.01
C GLY A 26 15.89 21.81 16.01
N ARG A 27 15.00 20.82 15.95
CA ARG A 27 15.37 19.40 15.82
C ARG A 27 15.53 19.02 14.35
N LYS A 28 16.71 18.55 13.99
CA LYS A 28 17.05 18.13 12.63
C LYS A 28 16.81 16.63 12.43
N SER A 29 16.28 16.27 11.27
CA SER A 29 16.21 14.91 10.74
C SER A 29 16.67 14.89 9.28
N THR A 30 17.43 13.87 8.93
CA THR A 30 18.05 13.73 7.61
C THR A 30 17.51 12.50 6.92
N TRP A 31 16.84 12.71 5.79
CA TRP A 31 16.45 11.66 4.87
C TRP A 31 17.52 11.47 3.81
N ALA A 32 17.92 10.23 3.56
CA ALA A 32 18.75 9.84 2.43
C ALA A 32 17.95 8.91 1.51
N TYR A 33 18.02 9.17 0.20
CA TYR A 33 17.30 8.41 -0.82
C TYR A 33 18.30 7.80 -1.81
N ALA A 34 18.14 6.52 -2.09
CA ALA A 34 18.85 5.82 -3.15
C ALA A 34 17.88 5.32 -4.21
N PHE A 35 18.32 5.32 -5.46
CA PHE A 35 17.52 4.95 -6.61
C PHE A 35 18.17 3.78 -7.34
N ASP A 36 17.36 2.96 -8.00
CA ASP A 36 17.85 1.94 -8.92
C ASP A 36 18.27 2.54 -10.27
N ASP A 37 18.82 1.72 -11.17
CA ASP A 37 19.30 2.15 -12.49
C ASP A 37 18.20 2.75 -13.37
N SER A 38 16.93 2.40 -13.11
CA SER A 38 15.77 3.00 -13.77
C SER A 38 15.30 4.29 -13.11
N GLY A 39 16.00 4.75 -12.07
CA GLY A 39 15.73 5.97 -11.33
C GLY A 39 14.51 5.90 -10.40
N ARG A 40 14.09 4.70 -9.99
CA ARG A 40 13.00 4.48 -9.03
C ARG A 40 13.58 4.35 -7.63
N LEU A 41 12.81 4.77 -6.63
CA LEU A 41 13.25 4.71 -5.23
C LEU A 41 13.56 3.26 -4.83
N ALA A 42 14.81 2.96 -4.54
CA ALA A 42 15.27 1.65 -4.09
C ALA A 42 15.42 1.59 -2.57
N GLU A 43 15.87 2.68 -1.94
CA GLU A 43 16.08 2.76 -0.49
C GLU A 43 15.76 4.16 0.05
N ALA A 44 15.18 4.22 1.24
CA ALA A 44 15.08 5.44 2.04
C ALA A 44 15.53 5.20 3.48
N LYS A 45 16.40 6.08 3.98
CA LYS A 45 16.89 6.09 5.36
C LYS A 45 16.52 7.41 6.04
N LEU A 46 16.18 7.35 7.32
CA LEU A 46 15.96 8.50 8.20
C LEU A 46 17.00 8.45 9.31
N ASP A 47 17.86 9.46 9.37
CA ASP A 47 18.97 9.55 10.33
C ASP A 47 19.82 8.26 10.34
N GLY A 48 20.09 7.72 9.15
CA GLY A 48 20.83 6.48 8.94
C GLY A 48 20.02 5.19 9.12
N ARG A 49 18.85 5.24 9.78
CA ARG A 49 17.97 4.08 9.99
C ARG A 49 17.19 3.75 8.71
N LEU A 50 17.21 2.48 8.30
CA LEU A 50 16.40 2.00 7.17
C LEU A 50 14.90 2.18 7.45
N ILE A 51 14.23 2.94 6.58
CA ILE A 51 12.78 3.14 6.61
C ILE A 51 12.10 2.31 5.54
N CYS A 52 12.71 2.25 4.35
CA CYS A 52 12.12 1.62 3.19
C CYS A 52 13.18 1.02 2.28
N GLN A 53 12.94 -0.20 1.82
CA GLN A 53 13.64 -0.80 0.69
C GLN A 53 12.58 -1.32 -0.29
N CYS A 54 12.74 -1.03 -1.58
CA CYS A 54 11.77 -1.37 -2.62
C CYS A 54 12.42 -2.19 -3.73
N TRP A 55 11.69 -3.19 -4.22
CA TRP A 55 12.08 -3.97 -5.39
C TRP A 55 11.01 -3.87 -6.46
N TYR A 56 11.48 -3.90 -7.70
CA TYR A 56 10.64 -3.73 -8.87
C TYR A 56 10.80 -4.92 -9.82
N GLY A 57 9.69 -5.35 -10.41
CA GLY A 57 9.66 -6.41 -11.40
C GLY A 57 10.03 -5.92 -12.81
N ARG A 58 10.00 -6.85 -13.77
CA ARG A 58 10.33 -6.58 -15.18
C ARG A 58 9.43 -5.53 -15.81
N GLU A 59 8.14 -5.50 -15.46
CA GLU A 59 7.20 -4.51 -16.02
C GLU A 59 7.27 -3.15 -15.33
N GLY A 60 8.31 -2.88 -14.54
CA GLY A 60 8.50 -1.58 -13.93
C GLY A 60 7.80 -1.38 -12.57
N ARG A 61 6.92 -2.31 -12.19
CA ARG A 61 6.05 -2.23 -11.01
C ARG A 61 6.76 -2.64 -9.73
N ARG A 62 6.43 -2.02 -8.59
CA ARG A 62 6.94 -2.44 -7.29
C ARG A 62 6.37 -3.81 -6.95
N VAL A 63 7.22 -4.83 -6.77
CA VAL A 63 6.79 -6.20 -6.47
C VAL A 63 6.97 -6.56 -5.00
N ARG A 64 7.83 -5.83 -4.29
CA ARG A 64 8.10 -6.03 -2.87
C ARG A 64 8.56 -4.73 -2.23
N ASP A 65 8.22 -4.53 -0.97
CA ASP A 65 8.93 -3.60 -0.10
C ASP A 65 9.22 -4.19 1.29
N TYR A 66 10.16 -3.55 1.97
CA TYR A 66 10.58 -3.84 3.33
C TYR A 66 10.55 -2.55 4.15
N LEU A 67 9.72 -2.54 5.18
CA LEU A 67 9.38 -1.34 5.96
C LEU A 67 9.59 -1.58 7.47
N PRO A 68 10.81 -1.88 7.92
CA PRO A 68 11.08 -2.34 9.29
C PRO A 68 10.71 -1.31 10.37
N ALA A 69 10.75 -0.03 10.03
CA ALA A 69 10.43 1.05 10.97
C ALA A 69 8.93 1.34 11.12
N THR A 70 8.08 0.92 10.17
CA THR A 70 6.66 1.32 10.13
C THR A 70 5.69 0.15 10.01
N ALA A 71 6.01 -0.89 9.24
CA ALA A 71 5.15 -2.07 9.05
C ALA A 71 5.69 -3.35 9.73
N GLY A 72 6.87 -3.26 10.35
CA GLY A 72 7.53 -4.38 11.03
C GLY A 72 8.54 -5.12 10.14
N ALA A 73 9.15 -6.16 10.70
CA ALA A 73 10.31 -6.85 10.13
C ALA A 73 9.99 -7.82 8.96
N ASN A 74 8.78 -7.77 8.40
CA ASN A 74 8.38 -8.65 7.31
C ASN A 74 8.39 -7.92 5.97
N TYR A 75 8.70 -8.67 4.91
CA TYR A 75 8.48 -8.20 3.55
C TYR A 75 6.98 -8.10 3.25
N ARG A 76 6.63 -7.10 2.44
CA ARG A 76 5.30 -6.96 1.88
C ARG A 76 5.38 -7.10 0.36
N ASP A 77 4.76 -8.18 -0.13
CA ASP A 77 4.68 -8.48 -1.56
C ASP A 77 3.47 -7.82 -2.21
N TYR A 78 3.63 -7.48 -3.48
CA TYR A 78 2.62 -6.84 -4.31
C TYR A 78 2.21 -7.76 -5.46
N GLN A 79 0.92 -7.76 -5.77
CA GLN A 79 0.38 -8.45 -6.93
C GLN A 79 -0.56 -7.51 -7.68
N TYR A 80 -0.60 -7.66 -8.99
CA TYR A 80 -1.35 -6.80 -9.89
C TYR A 80 -2.16 -7.63 -10.87
N THR A 81 -3.26 -7.05 -11.34
CA THR A 81 -3.98 -7.56 -12.51
C THR A 81 -3.12 -7.36 -13.78
N PRO A 82 -3.46 -8.05 -14.89
CA PRO A 82 -2.82 -7.83 -16.19
C PRO A 82 -2.92 -6.39 -16.70
N ASP A 83 -4.00 -5.67 -16.35
CA ASP A 83 -4.21 -4.25 -16.69
C ASP A 83 -3.61 -3.28 -15.64
N ASN A 84 -2.63 -3.75 -14.85
CA ASN A 84 -1.83 -2.95 -13.91
C ASN A 84 -2.57 -2.35 -12.70
N ARG A 85 -3.64 -3.01 -12.23
CA ARG A 85 -4.32 -2.62 -10.99
C ARG A 85 -3.80 -3.43 -9.81
N LEU A 86 -3.57 -2.79 -8.67
CA LEU A 86 -3.08 -3.44 -7.47
C LEU A 86 -4.12 -4.43 -6.93
N MET A 87 -3.80 -5.72 -6.83
CA MET A 87 -4.69 -6.74 -6.24
C MET A 87 -4.34 -7.06 -4.79
N ARG A 88 -3.04 -6.99 -4.44
CA ARG A 88 -2.55 -7.37 -3.13
C ARG A 88 -1.38 -6.51 -2.71
N ALA A 89 -1.36 -6.12 -1.44
CA ALA A 89 -0.20 -5.53 -0.77
C ALA A 89 -0.06 -6.15 0.62
N GLY A 90 0.75 -7.19 0.74
CA GLY A 90 0.87 -7.97 1.98
C GLY A 90 -0.45 -8.67 2.32
N GLY A 91 -0.97 -8.47 3.54
CA GLY A 91 -2.28 -9.00 3.94
C GLY A 91 -3.47 -8.36 3.22
N GLY A 92 -3.32 -7.11 2.78
CA GLY A 92 -4.39 -6.35 2.14
C GLY A 92 -4.70 -6.84 0.73
N GLN A 93 -5.98 -7.08 0.47
CA GLN A 93 -6.53 -7.44 -0.84
C GLN A 93 -7.41 -6.31 -1.36
N TYR A 94 -7.43 -6.13 -2.67
CA TYR A 94 -8.08 -5.02 -3.36
C TYR A 94 -8.80 -5.52 -4.61
N SER A 95 -10.07 -5.13 -4.75
CA SER A 95 -10.84 -5.30 -5.99
C SER A 95 -11.21 -3.95 -6.57
N HIS A 96 -11.34 -3.89 -7.89
CA HIS A 96 -11.65 -2.67 -8.63
C HIS A 96 -12.91 -2.90 -9.47
N ASP A 97 -13.72 -1.85 -9.63
CA ASP A 97 -14.84 -1.86 -10.58
C ASP A 97 -14.34 -1.72 -12.04
N GLU A 98 -15.23 -1.81 -13.00
CA GLU A 98 -14.90 -1.71 -14.44
C GLU A 98 -14.17 -0.41 -14.78
N ARG A 99 -14.48 0.68 -14.07
CA ARG A 99 -13.90 2.02 -14.25
C ARG A 99 -12.53 2.17 -13.59
N GLY A 100 -12.07 1.17 -12.82
CA GLY A 100 -10.78 1.19 -12.14
C GLY A 100 -10.80 1.78 -10.73
N PHE A 101 -11.98 2.12 -10.19
CA PHE A 101 -12.08 2.55 -8.79
C PHE A 101 -12.07 1.34 -7.87
N ARG A 102 -11.37 1.44 -6.74
CA ARG A 102 -11.34 0.36 -5.75
C ARG A 102 -12.73 0.13 -5.17
N SER A 103 -13.36 -1.00 -5.46
CA SER A 103 -14.68 -1.38 -4.96
C SER A 103 -14.63 -2.09 -3.60
N ILE A 104 -13.56 -2.86 -3.35
CA ILE A 104 -13.38 -3.63 -2.11
C ILE A 104 -11.95 -3.48 -1.61
N TRP A 105 -11.80 -3.34 -0.29
CA TRP A 105 -10.57 -3.64 0.43
C TRP A 105 -10.87 -4.69 1.50
N SER A 106 -9.97 -5.65 1.69
CA SER A 106 -10.06 -6.59 2.81
C SER A 106 -8.70 -6.93 3.40
N ASP A 107 -8.67 -7.14 4.72
CA ASP A 107 -7.52 -7.64 5.45
C ASP A 107 -8.01 -8.38 6.71
N LYS A 108 -7.40 -9.52 7.03
CA LYS A 108 -7.71 -10.34 8.23
C LYS A 108 -9.20 -10.54 8.52
N GLY A 109 -9.99 -10.80 7.48
CA GLY A 109 -11.45 -11.05 7.60
C GLY A 109 -12.32 -9.79 7.77
N VAL A 110 -11.71 -8.61 7.86
CA VAL A 110 -12.40 -7.32 7.76
C VAL A 110 -12.46 -6.93 6.30
N TYR A 111 -13.61 -6.45 5.85
CA TYR A 111 -13.77 -5.89 4.52
C TYR A 111 -14.39 -4.50 4.58
N THR A 112 -14.08 -3.70 3.57
CA THR A 112 -14.63 -2.38 3.35
C THR A 112 -15.08 -2.28 1.90
N LEU A 113 -16.35 -1.97 1.70
CA LEU A 113 -16.95 -1.69 0.40
C LEU A 113 -16.92 -0.19 0.14
N TYR A 114 -16.63 0.16 -1.11
CA TYR A 114 -16.61 1.53 -1.59
C TYR A 114 -17.57 1.66 -2.78
N GLU A 115 -18.49 2.61 -2.68
CA GLU A 115 -19.41 2.96 -3.76
C GLU A 115 -19.15 4.38 -4.21
N TYR A 116 -18.99 4.57 -5.52
CA TYR A 116 -18.70 5.86 -6.12
C TYR A 116 -19.89 6.35 -6.95
N ALA A 117 -20.21 7.63 -6.80
CA ALA A 117 -21.21 8.27 -7.66
C ALA A 117 -20.76 8.25 -9.13
N ARG A 118 -21.72 8.22 -10.05
CA ARG A 118 -21.47 8.21 -11.51
C ARG A 118 -21.11 9.59 -12.07
N THR A 119 -21.13 10.65 -11.27
CA THR A 119 -20.89 12.01 -11.74
C THR A 119 -19.41 12.26 -12.04
N THR A 120 -19.15 13.00 -13.12
CA THR A 120 -17.83 13.45 -13.56
C THR A 120 -17.28 14.48 -12.58
N GLY A 121 -16.58 14.01 -11.55
CA GLY A 121 -15.95 14.82 -10.51
C GLY A 121 -15.30 13.94 -9.44
N CYS A 122 -14.55 14.54 -8.51
CA CYS A 122 -13.90 13.85 -7.40
C CYS A 122 -14.95 13.17 -6.50
N SER A 123 -15.31 11.92 -6.83
CA SER A 123 -16.31 11.15 -6.11
C SER A 123 -15.73 10.68 -4.78
N ARG A 124 -16.24 11.21 -3.66
CA ARG A 124 -15.98 10.61 -2.34
C ARG A 124 -16.74 9.29 -2.26
N PRO A 125 -16.07 8.17 -1.93
CA PRO A 125 -16.78 6.91 -1.83
C PRO A 125 -17.68 6.91 -0.59
N LYS A 126 -18.88 6.36 -0.73
CA LYS A 126 -19.63 5.87 0.43
C LYS A 126 -18.93 4.60 0.91
N ARG A 127 -18.58 4.55 2.20
CA ARG A 127 -17.79 3.48 2.80
C ARG A 127 -18.63 2.68 3.78
N ARG A 128 -18.64 1.35 3.64
CA ARG A 128 -19.25 0.43 4.61
C ARG A 128 -18.24 -0.65 4.98
N THR A 129 -17.93 -0.77 6.27
CA THR A 129 -16.99 -1.77 6.80
C THR A 129 -17.77 -2.85 7.55
N GLY A 130 -17.36 -4.10 7.36
CA GLY A 130 -17.94 -5.25 8.04
C GLY A 130 -16.88 -6.34 8.27
N THR A 131 -17.23 -7.32 9.08
CA THR A 131 -16.50 -8.58 9.21
C THR A 131 -17.22 -9.64 8.39
N ARG A 132 -16.49 -10.51 7.70
CA ARG A 132 -17.12 -11.63 7.00
C ARG A 132 -17.79 -12.52 8.08
N PRO A 133 -19.12 -12.75 8.05
CA PRO A 133 -19.70 -13.75 8.93
C PRO A 133 -19.03 -15.10 8.59
N SER A 134 -18.71 -15.89 9.61
CA SER A 134 -18.24 -17.27 9.45
C SER A 134 -19.07 -17.96 8.36
N PRO A 135 -18.47 -18.77 7.47
CA PRO A 135 -19.29 -19.56 6.56
C PRO A 135 -20.29 -20.35 7.41
N LEU A 136 -21.59 -20.12 7.17
CA LEU A 136 -22.66 -20.92 7.74
C LEU A 136 -22.29 -22.40 7.49
N PRO A 137 -22.53 -23.30 8.47
CA PRO A 137 -22.27 -24.71 8.27
C PRO A 137 -23.02 -25.15 7.02
N THR A 138 -22.30 -25.69 6.03
CA THR A 138 -22.89 -26.38 4.88
C THR A 138 -23.89 -27.40 5.43
N THR A 139 -25.18 -27.17 5.21
CA THR A 139 -26.21 -28.17 5.46
C THR A 139 -25.86 -29.40 4.64
N ARG A 140 -25.42 -30.44 5.33
CA ARG A 140 -25.21 -31.77 4.76
C ARG A 140 -26.59 -32.35 4.48
N THR A 141 -27.13 -32.08 3.30
CA THR A 141 -28.26 -32.84 2.75
C THR A 141 -27.74 -34.24 2.40
N GLY A 142 -27.83 -35.15 3.35
CA GLY A 142 -27.62 -36.58 3.15
C GLY A 142 -28.90 -37.30 3.53
N GLY A 143 -29.74 -37.57 2.54
CA GLY A 143 -30.94 -38.37 2.71
C GLY A 143 -30.58 -39.81 3.09
N GLY A 144 -31.17 -40.28 4.18
CA GLY A 144 -31.28 -41.69 4.51
C GLY A 144 -32.76 -42.05 4.51
N LEU A 145 -33.20 -42.79 3.50
CA LEU A 145 -34.47 -43.52 3.55
C LEU A 145 -34.31 -44.68 4.56
N PRO A 146 -35.21 -44.86 5.53
CA PRO A 146 -35.30 -46.11 6.26
C PRO A 146 -36.11 -47.14 5.43
N ASN A 147 -35.51 -48.31 5.24
CA ASN A 147 -36.19 -49.55 4.90
C ASN A 147 -37.28 -49.87 5.93
N THR A 148 -38.50 -50.11 5.47
CA THR A 148 -39.37 -51.26 5.77
C THR A 148 -40.57 -51.22 4.85
#